data_AF-A0A5C6F3N5-F1
#
_entry.id   AF-A0A5C6F3N5-F1
#
_cell.length_a   1.000
_cell.length_b   1.000
_cell.length_c   1.000
_cell.angle_alpha   90.00
_cell.angle_beta   90.00
_cell.angle_gamma   90.00
#
_symmetry.space_group_name_H-M   'P 1'
#
loop_
_entity.id
_entity.type
_entity.pdbx_description
1 polymer ?
#
loop_
_entity_poly.entity_id
_entity_poly.type
_entity_poly.pdbx_seq_one_letter_code
_entity_poly.pdbx_strand_id
1 'polypeptide(L)'
;MAKKKTGGPNKSQAIRDYSKSNPELKPKQIAEDLGKKGVAVSAGFVSTILSTSKRKKKAGRPGRPKGSVKSVRAVGRPTKSAAKGKTSGDVSVDSLLKVKQLVAELGGIAEAKSALSTLEQLMD
;
A
#
# COMPACT_ATOMS: atom_id res chain seq x y z
N MET A 1 1.91 1.39 16.14
CA MET A 1 1.83 0.50 14.96
C MET A 1 1.73 -0.96 15.42
N ALA A 2 0.52 -1.47 15.59
CA ALA A 2 0.29 -2.86 15.97
C ALA A 2 0.63 -3.78 14.79
N LYS A 3 1.65 -4.63 14.95
CA LYS A 3 1.99 -5.66 13.97
C LYS A 3 0.92 -6.74 14.06
N LYS A 4 -0.03 -6.77 13.12
CA LYS A 4 -0.91 -7.95 12.95
C LYS A 4 -0.01 -9.16 12.70
N LYS A 5 0.08 -10.05 13.70
CA LYS A 5 0.67 -11.37 13.56
C LYS A 5 -0.36 -12.21 12.80
N THR A 6 -0.30 -12.22 11.48
CA THR A 6 -1.07 -13.16 10.68
C THR A 6 -0.55 -14.57 11.00
N GLY A 7 -1.31 -15.31 11.81
CA GLY A 7 -0.96 -16.62 12.40
C GLY A 7 -0.94 -17.78 11.41
N GLY A 8 -0.44 -17.55 10.19
CA GLY A 8 -0.10 -18.63 9.27
C GLY A 8 1.37 -19.04 9.42
N PRO A 9 1.74 -20.26 9.00
CA PRO A 9 3.14 -20.68 8.95
C PRO A 9 3.97 -19.61 8.23
N ASN A 10 5.12 -19.25 8.80
CA ASN A 10 5.92 -18.12 8.33
C ASN A 10 6.61 -18.48 7.00
N LYS A 11 5.86 -18.33 5.90
CA LYS A 11 6.30 -18.64 4.53
C LYS A 11 7.66 -18.01 4.19
N SER A 12 7.90 -16.81 4.73
CA SER A 12 9.16 -16.08 4.52
C SER A 12 10.36 -16.68 5.24
N GLN A 13 10.16 -17.31 6.41
CA GLN A 13 11.23 -18.04 7.10
C GLN A 13 11.53 -19.35 6.37
N ALA A 14 10.50 -20.11 6.02
CA ALA A 14 10.64 -21.35 5.25
C ALA A 14 11.44 -21.16 3.94
N ILE A 15 11.17 -20.08 3.19
CA ILE A 15 11.95 -19.73 2.00
C ILE A 15 13.42 -19.46 2.32
N ARG A 16 13.70 -18.71 3.39
CA ARG A 16 15.07 -18.37 3.78
C ARG A 16 15.84 -19.59 4.23
N ASP A 17 15.21 -20.47 5.00
CA ASP A 17 15.87 -21.65 5.54
C ASP A 17 16.10 -22.68 4.43
N TYR A 18 15.13 -22.88 3.53
CA TYR A 18 15.30 -23.74 2.37
C TYR A 18 16.40 -23.26 1.41
N SER A 19 16.51 -21.95 1.20
CA SER A 19 17.58 -21.37 0.38
C SER A 19 18.95 -21.38 1.04
N LYS A 20 19.04 -21.36 2.39
CA LYS A 20 20.31 -21.52 3.09
C LYS A 20 20.84 -22.95 2.97
N SER A 21 19.96 -23.94 3.09
CA SER A 21 20.30 -25.36 2.91
C SER A 21 20.56 -25.72 1.45
N ASN A 22 20.00 -24.96 0.50
CA ASN A 22 20.14 -25.20 -0.94
C ASN A 22 20.52 -23.92 -1.70
N PRO A 23 21.79 -23.47 -1.62
CA PRO A 23 22.23 -22.18 -2.17
C PRO A 23 22.23 -22.11 -3.71
N GLU A 24 22.24 -23.25 -4.42
CA GLU A 24 22.26 -23.31 -5.89
C GLU A 24 20.87 -23.31 -6.55
N LEU A 25 19.81 -23.54 -5.78
CA LEU A 25 18.48 -23.69 -6.36
C LEU A 25 17.95 -22.35 -6.90
N LYS A 26 17.45 -22.39 -8.13
CA LYS A 26 16.77 -21.24 -8.75
C LYS A 26 15.50 -20.92 -7.95
N PRO A 27 15.11 -19.63 -7.84
CA PRO A 27 13.89 -19.21 -7.13
C PRO A 27 12.61 -19.92 -7.57
N LYS A 28 12.55 -20.37 -8.84
CA LYS A 28 11.44 -21.17 -9.38
C LYS A 28 11.35 -22.57 -8.74
N GLN A 29 12.48 -23.26 -8.63
CA GLN A 29 12.57 -24.60 -8.03
C GLN A 29 12.25 -24.56 -6.53
N ILE A 30 12.72 -23.51 -5.83
CA ILE A 30 12.36 -23.27 -4.42
C ILE A 30 10.86 -23.11 -4.23
N ALA A 31 10.17 -22.42 -5.14
CA ALA A 31 8.72 -22.25 -5.08
C ALA A 31 7.96 -23.56 -5.30
N GLU A 32 8.43 -24.40 -6.25
CA GLU A 32 7.88 -25.72 -6.52
C GLU A 32 8.04 -26.66 -5.31
N ASP A 33 9.24 -26.72 -4.73
CA ASP A 33 9.55 -27.59 -3.59
C ASP A 33 8.82 -27.16 -2.31
N LEU A 34 8.66 -25.85 -2.10
CA LEU A 34 7.86 -25.33 -0.97
C LEU A 34 6.37 -25.51 -1.21
N GLY A 35 5.91 -25.44 -2.46
CA GLY A 35 4.55 -25.76 -2.85
C GLY A 35 4.19 -27.21 -2.53
N LYS A 36 5.08 -28.17 -2.85
CA LYS A 36 4.93 -29.59 -2.49
C LYS A 36 4.86 -29.81 -0.97
N LYS A 37 5.52 -28.96 -0.18
CA LYS A 37 5.50 -28.97 1.29
C LYS A 37 4.28 -28.26 1.90
N GLY A 38 3.28 -27.90 1.08
CA GLY A 38 2.06 -27.22 1.52
C GLY A 38 2.22 -25.71 1.77
N VAL A 39 3.39 -25.15 1.45
CA VAL A 39 3.67 -23.72 1.57
C VAL A 39 3.49 -23.08 0.20
N ALA A 40 2.26 -22.69 -0.12
CA ALA A 40 1.96 -21.98 -1.37
C ALA A 40 2.66 -20.61 -1.40
N VAL A 41 3.72 -20.50 -2.21
CA VAL A 41 4.52 -19.30 -2.46
C VAL A 41 4.79 -19.15 -3.95
N SER A 42 4.68 -17.93 -4.47
CA SER A 42 5.00 -17.64 -5.88
C SER A 42 6.50 -17.47 -6.08
N ALA A 43 6.99 -17.74 -7.30
CA ALA A 43 8.40 -17.52 -7.66
C ALA A 43 8.83 -16.05 -7.47
N GLY A 44 7.92 -15.10 -7.74
CA GLY A 44 8.15 -13.68 -7.50
C GLY A 44 8.37 -13.37 -6.01
N PHE A 45 7.55 -13.97 -5.13
CA PHE A 45 7.67 -13.80 -3.69
C PHE A 45 8.99 -14.36 -3.15
N VAL A 46 9.44 -15.52 -3.64
CA VAL A 46 10.74 -16.10 -3.32
C VAL A 46 11.88 -15.15 -3.73
N SER A 47 11.85 -14.63 -4.95
CA SER A 47 12.87 -13.69 -5.46
C SER A 47 12.99 -12.42 -4.60
N THR A 48 11.85 -11.83 -4.21
CA THR A 48 11.84 -10.66 -3.33
C THR A 48 12.43 -11.01 -1.97
N ILE A 49 12.06 -12.15 -1.38
CA ILE A 49 12.58 -12.56 -0.06
C ILE A 49 14.09 -12.79 -0.09
N LEU A 50 14.61 -13.46 -1.13
CA LEU A 50 16.05 -13.69 -1.31
C LEU A 50 16.82 -12.38 -1.57
N SER A 51 16.22 -11.45 -2.32
CA SER A 51 16.82 -10.13 -2.55
C SER A 51 16.85 -9.30 -1.27
N THR A 52 15.77 -9.28 -0.51
CA THR A 52 15.68 -8.55 0.77
C THR A 52 16.57 -9.19 1.83
N SER A 53 16.74 -10.52 1.85
CA SER A 53 17.63 -11.20 2.81
C SER A 53 19.09 -10.85 2.57
N LYS A 54 19.54 -10.79 1.30
CA LYS A 54 20.89 -10.34 0.92
C LYS A 54 21.15 -8.87 1.29
N ARG A 55 20.12 -8.01 1.20
CA ARG A 55 20.21 -6.58 1.52
C ARG A 55 20.32 -6.27 3.04
N LYS A 56 20.16 -7.26 3.93
CA LYS A 56 20.19 -7.04 5.39
C LYS A 56 21.54 -6.59 5.96
N LYS A 57 22.63 -6.64 5.20
CA LYS A 57 23.93 -6.07 5.60
C LYS A 57 24.11 -4.58 5.25
N LYS A 58 23.13 -3.93 4.59
CA LYS A 58 23.12 -2.47 4.42
C LYS A 58 21.83 -1.86 4.99
N ALA A 59 21.64 -2.04 6.29
CA ALA A 59 20.81 -1.13 7.10
C ALA A 59 21.57 0.19 7.27
N GLY A 60 21.64 0.97 6.19
CA GLY A 60 22.35 2.22 6.13
C GLY A 60 22.16 2.82 4.76
N ARG A 61 21.10 3.61 4.61
CA ARG A 61 21.03 4.59 3.53
C ARG A 61 22.29 5.48 3.69
N PRO A 62 23.20 5.58 2.71
CA PRO A 62 24.23 6.60 2.78
C PRO A 62 23.48 7.94 2.74
N GLY A 63 23.44 8.65 3.88
CA GLY A 63 22.80 9.97 3.92
C GLY A 63 21.97 10.34 5.14
N ARG A 64 22.10 9.68 6.30
CA ARG A 64 21.74 10.38 7.55
C ARG A 64 22.58 9.90 8.73
N PRO A 65 23.52 10.70 9.24
CA PRO A 65 24.23 10.35 10.46
C PRO A 65 23.25 10.28 11.63
N LYS A 66 23.37 9.22 12.42
CA LYS A 66 22.61 8.98 13.64
C LYS A 66 23.15 9.92 14.72
N GLY A 67 22.79 11.20 14.63
CA GLY A 67 23.31 12.25 15.50
C GLY A 67 22.70 13.65 15.34
N SER A 68 21.83 13.91 14.36
CA SER A 68 21.13 15.21 14.28
C SER A 68 19.84 15.21 15.07
N VAL A 69 19.96 15.05 16.39
CA VAL A 69 18.97 15.56 17.33
C VAL A 69 19.52 16.86 17.91
N LYS A 70 18.70 17.91 17.79
CA LYS A 70 18.79 19.23 18.44
C LYS A 70 19.56 20.32 17.66
N SER A 71 18.82 21.07 16.84
CA SER A 71 18.89 22.53 16.85
C SER A 71 17.70 23.13 16.09
N VAL A 72 16.70 23.55 16.86
CA VAL A 72 15.89 24.77 16.69
C VAL A 72 16.11 25.57 15.40
N ARG A 73 15.13 25.48 14.49
CA ARG A 73 14.39 26.65 13.99
C ARG A 73 13.20 26.20 13.15
N ALA A 74 12.01 26.42 13.70
CA ALA A 74 10.78 26.51 12.94
C ALA A 74 10.86 27.76 12.06
N VAL A 75 11.13 27.59 10.77
CA VAL A 75 10.84 28.61 9.75
C VAL A 75 10.44 27.88 8.48
N GLY A 76 9.17 28.04 8.09
CA GLY A 76 8.84 28.16 6.67
C GLY A 76 8.56 26.88 5.87
N ARG A 77 7.84 25.88 6.42
CA ARG A 77 7.08 24.98 5.55
C ARG A 77 5.65 24.92 6.05
N PRO A 78 4.66 25.51 5.33
CA PRO A 78 3.28 25.44 5.76
C PRO A 78 2.88 23.96 5.78
N THR A 79 2.63 23.49 6.99
CA THR A 79 1.90 22.27 7.25
C THR A 79 0.50 22.49 6.73
N LYS A 80 0.22 22.04 5.49
CA LYS A 80 -1.15 21.95 5.01
C LYS A 80 -1.84 20.82 5.76
N SER A 81 -2.20 21.07 7.00
CA SER A 81 -3.25 20.32 7.68
C SER A 81 -3.87 21.20 8.74
N ALA A 82 -5.20 21.21 8.69
CA ALA A 82 -6.14 21.76 9.66
C ALA A 82 -6.41 23.27 9.61
N ALA A 83 -7.22 23.69 8.63
CA ALA A 83 -8.49 24.37 8.91
C ALA A 83 -9.26 24.62 7.59
N LYS A 84 -10.48 24.09 7.54
CA LYS A 84 -11.68 24.76 6.99
C LYS A 84 -11.48 25.57 5.69
N GLY A 85 -11.65 24.88 4.56
CA GLY A 85 -11.77 25.51 3.25
C GLY A 85 -12.83 24.78 2.43
N LYS A 86 -14.07 25.21 2.56
CA LYS A 86 -15.15 24.93 1.62
C LYS A 86 -14.79 25.71 0.35
N THR A 87 -13.95 25.12 -0.51
CA THR A 87 -13.56 25.72 -1.80
C THR A 87 -13.75 24.68 -2.88
N SER A 88 -14.74 24.96 -3.71
CA SER A 88 -15.12 24.29 -4.94
C SER A 88 -13.91 24.00 -5.80
N GLY A 89 -13.59 22.73 -6.04
CA GLY A 89 -12.59 22.37 -7.06
C GLY A 89 -11.94 21.00 -6.87
N ASP A 90 -11.60 20.63 -5.64
CA ASP A 90 -10.91 19.35 -5.39
C ASP A 90 -11.91 18.28 -4.95
N VAL A 91 -12.58 17.65 -5.91
CA VAL A 91 -13.38 16.45 -5.64
C VAL A 91 -12.42 15.32 -5.27
N SER A 92 -12.43 14.90 -4.02
CA SER A 92 -11.58 13.79 -3.57
C SER A 92 -11.96 12.50 -4.30
N VAL A 93 -10.98 11.63 -4.58
CA VAL A 93 -11.19 10.36 -5.29
C VAL A 93 -12.26 9.50 -4.60
N ASP A 94 -12.31 9.54 -3.26
CA ASP A 94 -13.34 8.86 -2.49
C ASP A 94 -14.75 9.42 -2.74
N SER A 95 -14.88 10.73 -2.99
CA SER A 95 -16.16 11.35 -3.35
C SER A 95 -16.59 10.93 -4.76
N LEU A 96 -15.65 10.82 -5.70
CA LEU A 96 -15.94 10.30 -7.05
C LEU A 96 -16.41 8.85 -7.02
N LEU A 97 -15.86 8.01 -6.15
CA LEU A 97 -16.31 6.63 -5.98
C LEU A 97 -17.75 6.55 -5.46
N LYS A 98 -18.11 7.41 -4.50
CA LYS A 98 -19.49 7.50 -4.01
C LYS A 98 -20.45 7.99 -5.09
N VAL A 99 -20.07 9.02 -5.85
CA VAL A 99 -20.86 9.50 -6.99
C VAL A 99 -21.04 8.39 -8.03
N LYS A 100 -20.00 7.60 -8.32
CA LYS A 100 -20.10 6.46 -9.24
C LYS A 100 -21.12 5.42 -8.77
N GLN A 101 -21.20 5.15 -7.47
CA GLN A 101 -22.19 4.22 -6.90
C GLN A 101 -23.62 4.75 -7.07
N LEU A 102 -23.85 6.03 -6.72
CA LEU A 102 -25.16 6.67 -6.89
C LEU A 102 -25.60 6.71 -8.35
N VAL A 103 -24.68 7.01 -9.26
CA VAL A 103 -24.92 6.97 -10.71
C VAL A 103 -25.31 5.57 -11.18
N ALA A 104 -24.76 4.51 -10.58
CA ALA A 104 -25.13 3.14 -10.92
C ALA A 104 -26.52 2.76 -10.37
N GLU A 105 -26.89 3.26 -9.19
CA GLU A 105 -28.23 3.06 -8.60
C GLU A 105 -29.32 3.79 -9.39
N LEU A 106 -29.01 4.99 -9.88
CA LEU A 106 -29.89 5.81 -10.71
C LEU A 106 -29.90 5.38 -12.18
N GLY A 107 -29.53 4.15 -12.54
CA GLY A 107 -29.65 3.67 -13.93
C GLY A 107 -28.65 4.28 -14.94
N GLY A 108 -27.80 5.22 -14.53
CA GLY A 108 -26.71 5.75 -15.35
C GLY A 108 -26.46 7.25 -15.18
N ILE A 109 -25.48 7.77 -15.94
CA ILE A 109 -25.04 9.17 -15.85
C ILE A 109 -26.12 10.14 -16.34
N ALA A 110 -26.91 9.73 -17.35
CA ALA A 110 -27.96 10.56 -17.92
C ALA A 110 -29.08 10.85 -16.91
N GLU A 111 -29.57 9.79 -16.25
CA GLU A 111 -30.58 9.84 -15.20
C GLU A 111 -30.06 10.53 -13.93
N ALA A 112 -28.78 10.33 -13.57
CA ALA A 112 -28.17 11.05 -12.45
C ALA A 112 -28.11 12.57 -12.72
N LYS A 113 -27.83 13.00 -13.95
CA LYS A 113 -27.83 14.43 -14.32
C LYS A 113 -29.23 15.04 -14.27
N SER A 114 -30.24 14.34 -14.78
CA SER A 114 -31.63 14.83 -14.70
C SER A 114 -32.11 14.90 -13.26
N ALA A 115 -31.82 13.87 -12.44
CA ALA A 115 -32.14 13.84 -11.03
C ALA A 115 -31.48 15.00 -10.25
N LEU A 116 -30.20 15.27 -10.52
CA LEU A 116 -29.50 16.40 -9.91
C LEU A 116 -30.10 17.75 -10.35
N SER A 117 -30.46 17.90 -11.63
CA SER A 117 -31.12 19.11 -12.12
C SER A 117 -32.50 19.32 -11.48
N THR A 118 -33.29 18.26 -11.30
CA THR A 118 -34.58 18.35 -10.59
C THR A 118 -34.39 18.66 -9.10
N LEU A 119 -33.31 18.16 -8.49
CA LEU A 119 -32.99 18.45 -7.10
C LEU A 119 -32.57 19.91 -6.93
N GLU A 120 -31.76 20.45 -7.83
CA GLU A 120 -31.41 21.88 -7.84
C GLU A 120 -32.66 22.76 -7.90
N GLN A 121 -33.60 22.47 -8.80
CA GLN A 121 -34.88 23.21 -8.92
C GLN A 121 -35.79 23.14 -7.68
N LEU A 122 -35.62 22.14 -6.81
CA LEU A 122 -36.41 21.98 -5.58
C LEU A 122 -35.73 22.60 -4.35
N MET A 123 -34.43 22.87 -4.42
CA MET A 123 -33.65 23.40 -3.29
C MET A 123 -33.40 24.91 -3.37
N ASP A 124 -33.53 25.52 -4.55
CA ASP A 124 -33.62 26.96 -4.76
C ASP A 124 -35.08 27.46 -4.71
#